data_AF-A0A2S2QTG7-F1
#
_entry.id   AF-A0A2S2QTG7-F1
#
_cell.length_a   1.000
_cell.length_b   1.000
_cell.length_c   1.000
_cell.angle_alpha   90.00
_cell.angle_beta   90.00
_cell.angle_gamma   90.00
#
_symmetry.space_group_name_H-M   'P 1'
#
loop_
_entity.id
_entity.type
_entity.pdbx_description
1 polymer ?
#
loop_
_entity_poly.entity_id
_entity_poly.type
_entity_poly.pdbx_seq_one_letter_code
_entity_poly.pdbx_strand_id
1 'polypeptide(L)'
;MMKPYPGDNLTLVQKVFNYRLSRTRRIVENAFGILVSRFRIFQKPIATDVNTVDKIVLAACALHNWLRKEKRNNYITHCDVDREDTEARNIIHGTWRTETTGLENLCRQGSNHPSISAVQKRETI
;
A
#
# COMPACT_ATOMS: atom_id res chain seq x y z
N MET A 1 -7.15 -17.28 13.15
CA MET A 1 -6.79 -17.60 11.75
C MET A 1 -6.58 -19.10 11.61
N MET A 2 -6.89 -19.70 10.45
CA MET A 2 -6.56 -21.10 10.16
C MET A 2 -5.05 -21.31 10.05
N LYS A 3 -4.54 -22.48 10.43
CA LYS A 3 -3.11 -22.82 10.39
C LYS A 3 -2.83 -23.76 9.21
N PRO A 4 -1.74 -23.57 8.44
CA PRO A 4 -1.33 -24.55 7.44
C PRO A 4 -0.93 -25.87 8.10
N TYR A 5 -1.07 -26.98 7.38
CA TYR A 5 -0.52 -28.26 7.80
C TYR A 5 1.02 -28.18 7.85
N PRO A 6 1.65 -28.59 8.97
CA PRO A 6 3.09 -28.54 9.13
C PRO A 6 3.79 -29.77 8.52
N GLY A 7 5.08 -29.62 8.19
CA GLY A 7 5.95 -30.70 7.69
C GLY A 7 5.92 -30.87 6.17
N ASP A 8 6.87 -31.67 5.66
CA ASP A 8 7.10 -31.82 4.21
C ASP A 8 6.38 -33.04 3.60
N ASN A 9 6.09 -34.06 4.41
CA ASN A 9 5.36 -35.26 4.01
C ASN A 9 3.84 -35.05 4.04
N LEU A 10 3.37 -34.07 3.26
CA LEU A 10 1.96 -33.75 3.14
C LEU A 10 1.27 -34.58 2.05
N THR A 11 0.07 -35.05 2.36
CA THR A 11 -0.85 -35.62 1.36
C THR A 11 -1.21 -34.58 0.30
N LEU A 12 -1.65 -35.02 -0.88
CA LEU A 12 -2.09 -34.11 -1.95
C LEU A 12 -3.16 -33.12 -1.46
N VAL A 13 -4.14 -33.59 -0.70
CA VAL A 13 -5.22 -32.75 -0.15
C VAL A 13 -4.68 -31.67 0.78
N GLN A 14 -3.73 -32.01 1.65
CA GLN A 14 -3.08 -31.04 2.54
C GLN A 14 -2.24 -30.02 1.78
N LYS A 15 -1.52 -30.44 0.72
CA LYS A 15 -0.77 -29.53 -0.16
C LYS A 15 -1.70 -28.54 -0.86
N VAL A 16 -2.82 -29.01 -1.41
CA VAL A 16 -3.84 -28.16 -2.04
C VAL A 16 -4.44 -27.18 -1.04
N PHE A 17 -4.74 -27.63 0.18
CA PHE A 17 -5.22 -26.76 1.25
C PHE A 17 -4.21 -25.66 1.59
N ASN A 18 -2.95 -26.04 1.87
CA ASN A 18 -1.89 -25.08 2.19
C ASN A 18 -1.69 -24.05 1.07
N TYR A 19 -1.70 -24.51 -0.18
CA TYR A 19 -1.60 -23.63 -1.34
C TYR A 19 -2.74 -22.61 -1.41
N ARG A 20 -4.00 -23.06 -1.30
CA ARG A 20 -5.16 -22.17 -1.30
C ARG A 20 -5.08 -21.16 -0.16
N LEU A 21 -4.72 -21.63 1.03
CA LEU A 21 -4.57 -20.79 2.21
C LEU A 21 -3.49 -19.72 2.01
N SER A 22 -2.31 -20.09 1.48
CA SER A 22 -1.24 -19.15 1.15
C SER A 22 -1.66 -18.14 0.07
N ARG A 23 -2.39 -18.59 -0.96
CA ARG A 23 -2.92 -17.71 -2.00
C ARG A 23 -3.92 -16.70 -1.43
N THR A 24 -4.82 -17.10 -0.54
CA THR A 24 -5.73 -16.17 0.15
C THR A 24 -4.98 -15.16 1.01
N ARG A 25 -3.97 -15.60 1.77
CA ARG A 25 -3.14 -14.68 2.58
C ARG A 25 -2.45 -13.62 1.73
N ARG A 26 -1.86 -14.03 0.60
CA ARG A 26 -1.22 -13.10 -0.34
C ARG A 26 -2.15 -12.00 -0.83
N ILE A 27 -3.43 -12.30 -1.08
CA ILE A 27 -4.40 -11.27 -1.49
C ILE A 27 -4.58 -10.24 -0.37
N VAL A 28 -4.70 -10.69 0.87
CA VAL A 28 -4.85 -9.81 2.04
C VAL A 28 -3.59 -8.98 2.28
N GLU A 29 -2.42 -9.61 2.23
CA GLU A 29 -1.12 -8.95 2.37
C GLU A 29 -0.90 -7.88 1.29
N ASN A 30 -1.20 -8.19 0.02
CA ASN A 30 -1.14 -7.22 -1.06
C ASN A 30 -2.04 -6.00 -0.78
N ALA A 31 -3.29 -6.23 -0.35
CA ALA A 31 -4.23 -5.14 -0.09
C ALA A 31 -3.72 -4.18 0.98
N PHE A 32 -3.29 -4.72 2.13
CA PHE A 32 -2.75 -3.89 3.23
C PHE A 32 -1.39 -3.30 2.89
N GLY A 33 -0.52 -4.06 2.25
CA GLY A 33 0.80 -3.62 1.83
C GLY A 33 0.75 -2.42 0.89
N ILE A 34 -0.11 -2.48 -0.12
CA ILE A 34 -0.35 -1.37 -1.05
C ILE A 34 -0.97 -0.17 -0.31
N LEU A 35 -1.94 -0.41 0.58
CA LEU A 35 -2.54 0.67 1.37
C LEU A 35 -1.48 1.41 2.21
N VAL A 36 -0.62 0.68 2.93
CA VAL A 36 0.47 1.27 3.73
C VAL A 36 1.50 1.97 2.86
N SER A 37 1.87 1.39 1.72
CA SER A 37 2.82 1.99 0.77
C SER A 37 2.29 3.32 0.19
N ARG A 38 0.99 3.37 -0.14
CA ARG A 38 0.35 4.57 -0.70
C ARG A 38 0.08 5.63 0.37
N PHE A 39 -0.33 5.23 1.57
CA PHE A 39 -0.68 6.12 2.66
C PHE A 39 0.39 6.07 3.75
N ARG A 40 1.41 6.91 3.60
CA ARG A 40 2.58 6.97 4.50
C ARG A 40 2.25 7.19 5.97
N ILE A 41 1.06 7.69 6.29
CA ILE A 41 0.58 7.82 7.67
C ILE A 41 0.58 6.46 8.41
N PHE A 42 0.43 5.35 7.70
CA PHE A 42 0.48 4.00 8.27
C PHE A 42 1.90 3.42 8.37
N GLN A 43 2.93 4.09 7.84
CA GLN A 43 4.32 3.62 7.94
C GLN A 43 4.95 3.91 9.31
N LYS A 44 4.33 4.78 10.11
CA LYS A 44 4.79 5.17 11.44
C LYS A 44 3.65 5.07 12.44
N PRO A 45 3.94 4.93 13.74
CA PRO A 45 2.91 5.07 14.78
C PRO A 45 2.17 6.41 14.63
N ILE A 46 0.84 6.35 14.69
CA ILE A 46 -0.03 7.52 14.56
C ILE A 46 -0.18 8.16 15.93
N ALA A 47 0.38 9.36 16.12
CA ALA A 47 0.34 10.09 17.39
C ALA A 47 -0.94 10.92 17.53
N THR A 48 -2.11 10.26 17.53
CA THR A 48 -3.43 10.88 17.75
C THR A 48 -4.30 10.01 18.64
N ASP A 49 -5.47 10.51 19.06
CA ASP A 49 -6.44 9.70 19.78
C ASP A 49 -7.08 8.63 18.88
N VAL A 50 -7.61 7.57 19.50
CA VAL A 50 -8.20 6.41 18.81
C VAL A 50 -9.37 6.80 17.90
N ASN A 51 -10.23 7.74 18.31
CA ASN A 51 -11.37 8.14 17.48
C ASN A 51 -10.91 8.84 16.19
N THR A 52 -9.80 9.60 16.28
CA THR A 52 -9.17 10.21 15.10
C THR A 52 -8.50 9.15 14.22
N VAL A 53 -7.85 8.14 14.80
CA VAL A 53 -7.28 7.01 14.05
C VAL A 53 -8.35 6.27 13.25
N ASP A 54 -9.51 5.99 13.85
CA ASP A 54 -10.62 5.31 13.14
C ASP A 54 -11.08 6.11 11.92
N LYS A 55 -11.20 7.44 12.06
CA LYS A 55 -11.54 8.33 10.93
C LYS A 55 -10.46 8.31 9.85
N ILE A 56 -9.17 8.30 10.23
CA ILE A 56 -8.05 8.21 9.29
C ILE A 56 -8.11 6.90 8.50
N VAL A 57 -8.33 5.77 9.18
CA VAL A 57 -8.43 4.45 8.54
C VAL A 57 -9.61 4.41 7.57
N LEU A 58 -10.79 4.87 8.00
CA LEU A 58 -11.99 4.91 7.15
C LEU A 58 -11.80 5.82 5.93
N ALA A 59 -11.21 7.01 6.11
CA ALA A 59 -10.92 7.93 5.02
C ALA A 59 -9.93 7.32 4.01
N ALA A 60 -8.87 6.66 4.49
CA ALA A 60 -7.90 5.99 3.63
C ALA A 60 -8.54 4.84 2.84
N CYS A 61 -9.36 4.01 3.48
CA CYS A 61 -10.11 2.95 2.80
C CYS A 61 -11.07 3.50 1.73
N ALA A 62 -11.83 4.54 2.06
CA ALA A 62 -12.75 5.18 1.12
C ALA A 62 -12.00 5.75 -0.10
N LEU A 63 -10.91 6.49 0.14
CA LEU A 63 -10.09 7.07 -0.91
C LEU A 63 -9.39 6.00 -1.76
N HIS A 64 -8.84 4.95 -1.13
CA HIS A 64 -8.25 3.81 -1.82
C HIS A 64 -9.25 3.14 -2.77
N ASN A 65 -10.46 2.87 -2.28
CA ASN A 65 -11.52 2.24 -3.06
C ASN A 65 -11.96 3.12 -4.23
N TRP A 66 -12.11 4.43 -3.98
CA TRP A 66 -12.46 5.39 -5.03
C TRP A 66 -11.36 5.49 -6.10
N LEU A 67 -10.10 5.63 -5.71
CA LEU A 67 -8.96 5.67 -6.64
C LEU A 67 -8.83 4.38 -7.46
N ARG A 68 -9.06 3.22 -6.83
CA ARG A 68 -9.06 1.93 -7.53
C ARG A 68 -10.21 1.83 -8.54
N LYS A 69 -11.35 2.50 -8.29
CA LYS A 69 -12.47 2.55 -9.23
C LYS A 69 -12.19 3.50 -10.40
N GLU A 70 -11.71 4.71 -10.11
CA GLU A 70 -11.60 5.81 -11.07
C GLU A 70 -10.29 5.78 -11.88
N LYS A 71 -9.19 5.34 -11.27
CA LYS A 71 -7.84 5.37 -11.85
C LYS A 71 -7.23 3.97 -11.95
N ARG A 72 -8.01 3.00 -12.46
CA ARG A 72 -7.63 1.57 -12.53
C ARG A 72 -6.21 1.32 -13.07
N ASN A 73 -5.81 2.00 -14.15
CA ASN A 73 -4.52 1.74 -14.79
C ASN A 73 -3.33 2.48 -14.16
N ASN A 74 -3.59 3.51 -13.33
CA ASN A 74 -2.53 4.38 -12.81
C ASN A 74 -2.35 4.27 -11.29
N TYR A 75 -3.37 3.79 -10.56
CA TYR A 75 -3.32 3.72 -9.11
C TYR A 75 -2.70 2.42 -8.57
N ILE A 76 -3.07 1.27 -9.15
CA ILE A 76 -2.49 -0.04 -8.83
C ILE A 76 -2.15 -0.70 -10.15
N THR A 77 -0.86 -0.82 -10.43
CA THR A 77 -0.34 -1.50 -11.61
C THR A 77 -0.14 -2.98 -11.33
N HIS A 78 0.04 -3.79 -12.38
CA HIS A 78 0.35 -5.20 -12.22
C HIS A 78 1.69 -5.46 -11.51
N CYS A 79 2.61 -4.49 -11.52
CA CYS A 79 3.87 -4.58 -10.78
C CYS A 79 3.66 -4.37 -9.27
N ASP A 80 2.60 -3.68 -8.86
CA ASP A 80 2.32 -3.39 -7.45
C ASP A 80 1.72 -4.58 -6.68
N VAL A 81 1.55 -5.76 -7.28
CA VAL A 81 0.86 -6.90 -6.65
C VAL A 81 1.69 -8.17 -6.80
N ASP A 82 1.75 -9.01 -5.76
CA ASP A 82 2.39 -10.32 -5.86
C ASP A 82 1.70 -11.21 -6.91
N ARG A 83 2.46 -11.70 -7.89
CA ARG A 83 1.99 -12.55 -8.99
C ARG A 83 2.57 -13.96 -8.90
N GLU A 84 1.81 -14.94 -9.41
CA GLU A 84 2.33 -16.30 -9.61
C GLU A 84 2.91 -16.41 -11.01
N ASP A 85 4.17 -16.84 -11.09
CA ASP A 85 4.77 -17.35 -12.31
C ASP A 85 4.47 -18.86 -12.39
N THR A 86 3.57 -19.23 -13.29
CA THR A 86 3.16 -20.63 -13.48
C THR A 86 4.23 -21.49 -14.14
N GLU A 87 5.14 -20.89 -14.91
CA GLU A 87 6.20 -21.59 -15.63
C GLU A 87 7.38 -21.85 -14.69
N ALA A 88 7.84 -20.82 -13.98
CA ALA A 88 8.92 -20.93 -13.01
C ALA A 88 8.48 -21.51 -11.65
N ARG A 89 7.15 -21.66 -11.41
CA ARG A 89 6.53 -22.08 -10.14
C ARG A 89 6.90 -21.19 -8.95
N ASN A 90 7.14 -19.91 -9.22
CA ASN A 90 7.64 -18.95 -8.24
C ASN A 90 6.63 -17.81 -8.02
N ILE A 91 6.78 -17.11 -6.90
CA ILE A 91 6.02 -15.89 -6.64
C ILE A 91 6.90 -14.70 -7.02
N ILE A 92 6.40 -13.86 -7.93
CA ILE A 92 6.98 -12.57 -8.26
C ILE A 92 6.41 -11.56 -7.27
N HIS A 93 7.26 -10.97 -6.44
CA HIS A 93 6.84 -9.98 -5.45
C HIS A 93 6.43 -8.65 -6.08
N GLY A 94 5.38 -8.04 -5.52
CA GLY A 94 4.94 -6.71 -5.93
C GLY A 94 5.85 -5.60 -5.42
N THR A 95 5.89 -4.46 -6.13
CA THR A 95 6.72 -3.28 -5.81
C THR A 95 6.48 -2.76 -4.39
N TRP A 96 5.29 -2.96 -3.80
CA TRP A 96 5.02 -2.53 -2.44
C TRP A 96 5.89 -3.24 -1.38
N ARG A 97 6.44 -4.43 -1.70
CA ARG A 97 7.33 -5.18 -0.80
C ARG A 97 8.76 -4.66 -0.80
N THR A 98 9.19 -4.00 -1.89
CA THR A 98 10.46 -3.28 -1.87
C THR A 98 10.30 -2.03 -1.04
N GLU A 99 11.25 -1.77 -0.14
CA GLU A 99 11.29 -0.52 0.61
C GLU A 99 11.11 0.62 -0.37
N THR A 100 10.06 1.42 -0.17
CA THR A 100 9.95 2.71 -0.83
C THR A 100 11.10 3.52 -0.24
N THR A 101 12.29 3.46 -0.86
CA THR A 101 13.33 4.46 -0.67
C THR A 101 12.60 5.78 -0.74
N GLY A 102 12.70 6.56 0.34
CA GLY A 102 11.80 7.67 0.62
C GLY A 102 11.64 8.63 -0.54
N LEU A 103 10.61 9.50 -0.48
CA LEU A 103 10.43 10.60 -1.43
C LEU A 103 11.81 11.13 -1.87
N GLU A 104 12.07 11.11 -3.17
CA GLU A 104 13.21 11.85 -3.69
C GLU A 104 13.05 13.29 -3.20
N ASN A 105 14.09 13.81 -2.57
CA ASN A 105 14.09 15.22 -2.19
C ASN A 105 13.80 16.01 -3.46
N LEU A 106 12.70 16.75 -3.46
CA LEU A 106 12.45 17.70 -4.54
C LEU A 106 13.67 18.61 -4.60
N CYS A 107 14.24 18.76 -5.80
CA CYS A 107 15.26 19.78 -5.98
C CYS A 107 14.63 21.13 -5.63
N ARG A 108 15.44 22.07 -5.15
CA ARG A 108 14.98 23.40 -4.73
C ARG A 108 14.17 24.03 -5.86
N GLN A 109 12.84 24.05 -5.73
CA GLN A 109 11.89 24.52 -6.77
C GLN A 109 11.89 26.06 -6.95
N GLY A 110 12.76 26.77 -6.23
CA GLY A 110 12.89 28.22 -6.33
C GLY A 110 13.41 28.90 -5.07
N SER A 111 13.29 30.22 -5.05
CA SER A 111 13.55 31.05 -3.86
C SER A 111 12.48 30.79 -2.80
N ASN A 112 12.87 30.76 -1.52
CA ASN A 112 11.93 30.72 -0.39
C ASN A 112 11.25 32.08 -0.15
N HIS A 113 11.48 33.09 -1.01
CA HIS A 113 10.75 34.34 -0.94
C HIS A 113 9.33 34.17 -1.49
N PRO A 114 8.30 34.56 -0.73
CA PRO A 114 6.96 34.68 -1.28
C PRO A 114 6.94 35.73 -2.39
N SER A 115 6.08 35.53 -3.40
CA SER A 115 5.89 36.53 -4.45
C SER A 115 5.28 37.81 -3.87
N ILE A 116 5.63 38.96 -4.44
CA ILE A 116 5.06 40.27 -4.05
C ILE A 116 3.52 40.22 -4.10
N SER A 117 2.95 39.52 -5.09
CA SER A 117 1.51 39.31 -5.22
C SER A 117 0.88 38.50 -4.07
N ALA A 118 1.62 37.56 -3.47
CA ALA A 118 1.17 36.80 -2.31
C ALA A 118 1.22 37.64 -1.03
N VAL A 119 2.24 38.50 -0.90
CA VAL A 119 2.36 39.45 0.21
C VAL A 119 1.23 40.47 0.18
N GLN A 120 0.95 41.08 -0.97
CA GLN A 120 -0.14 42.04 -1.13
C GLN A 120 -1.51 41.47 -0.76
N LYS A 121 -1.82 40.24 -1.19
CA LYS A 121 -3.08 39.57 -0.84
C LYS A 121 -3.23 39.27 0.65
N ARG A 122 -2.12 39.02 1.34
CA ARG A 122 -2.10 38.79 2.79
C ARG A 122 -2.40 40.06 3.57
N GLU A 123 -1.87 41.20 3.12
CA GLU A 123 -2.00 42.48 3.83
C GLU A 123 -3.31 43.21 3.55
N THR A 124 -4.12 42.74 2.60
CA THR A 124 -5.45 43.25 2.28
C THR A 124 -6.61 42.62 3.08
N ILE A 125 -6.32 41.81 4.10
CA ILE A 125 -7.29 41.22 5.05
C ILE A 125 -7.02 41.78 6.45
#